data_AF-A0A959X5T4-F1
#
_entry.id   AF-A0A959X5T4-F1
#
_cell.length_a   1.000
_cell.length_b   1.000
_cell.length_c   1.000
_cell.angle_alpha   90.00
_cell.angle_beta   90.00
_cell.angle_gamma   90.00
#
_symmetry.space_group_name_H-M   'P 1'
#
loop_
_entity.id
_entity.type
_entity.pdbx_description
1 polymer ?
#
loop_
_entity_poly.entity_id
_entity_poly.type
_entity_poly.pdbx_seq_one_letter_code
_entity_poly.pdbx_strand_id
1 'polypeptide(L)'
;DAVARLLDGLSLPAAFTEEEADDARRYLVSVAPLANETSADIVGQATALAASGLDPSYLARHFAHLAEITPADATEAFRRHVPADALTIAVTGRAEELVPALNGIGLTPEVVDLGDRAATA
;
A
#
# COMPACT_ATOMS: atom_id res chain seq x y z
N ASP A 1 16.27 6.62 -11.43
CA ASP A 1 15.12 7.52 -11.71
C ASP A 1 13.86 7.06 -10.97
N ALA A 2 13.28 5.89 -11.28
CA ALA A 2 12.03 5.42 -10.65
C ALA A 2 12.06 5.33 -9.10
N VAL A 3 13.12 4.74 -8.50
CA VAL A 3 13.26 4.63 -7.03
C VAL A 3 13.35 6.01 -6.37
N ALA A 4 14.05 6.96 -7.00
CA ALA A 4 14.17 8.32 -6.48
C ALA A 4 12.81 9.05 -6.50
N ARG A 5 12.04 8.91 -7.59
CA ARG A 5 10.66 9.45 -7.65
C ARG A 5 9.74 8.83 -6.62
N LEU A 6 9.88 7.52 -6.35
CA LEU A 6 9.10 6.84 -5.33
C LEU A 6 9.43 7.37 -3.94
N LEU A 7 10.71 7.55 -3.62
CA LEU A 7 11.14 8.15 -2.34
C LEU A 7 10.63 9.59 -2.18
N ASP A 8 10.71 10.40 -3.23
CA ASP A 8 10.19 11.76 -3.24
C ASP A 8 8.67 11.79 -2.98
N GLY A 9 7.91 10.94 -3.68
CA GLY A 9 6.47 10.81 -3.46
C GLY A 9 6.11 10.33 -2.05
N LEU A 10 6.85 9.34 -1.51
CA LEU A 10 6.63 8.82 -0.16
C LEU A 10 7.04 9.78 0.95
N SER A 11 7.86 10.80 0.65
CA SER A 11 8.14 11.87 1.61
C SER A 11 6.95 12.81 1.82
N LEU A 12 5.95 12.77 0.92
CA LEU A 12 4.74 13.60 0.93
C LEU A 12 5.02 15.08 1.26
N PRO A 13 5.79 15.78 0.41
CA PRO A 13 6.26 17.14 0.69
C PRO A 13 5.11 18.16 0.75
N ALA A 14 4.03 17.90 0.01
CA ALA A 14 2.78 18.65 0.06
C ALA A 14 1.66 17.76 0.61
N ALA A 15 0.65 18.37 1.25
CA ALA A 15 -0.55 17.64 1.65
C ALA A 15 -1.32 17.16 0.41
N PHE A 16 -2.11 16.08 0.56
CA PHE A 16 -2.98 15.63 -0.51
C PHE A 16 -3.98 16.71 -0.89
N THR A 17 -4.28 16.77 -2.18
CA THR A 17 -5.27 17.68 -2.76
C THR A 17 -6.68 17.10 -2.67
N GLU A 18 -7.68 17.95 -2.88
CA GLU A 18 -9.07 17.50 -3.01
C GLU A 18 -9.24 16.53 -4.17
N GLU A 19 -8.60 16.80 -5.31
CA GLU A 19 -8.68 15.92 -6.50
C GLU A 19 -8.12 14.53 -6.22
N GLU A 20 -6.94 14.44 -5.60
CA GLU A 20 -6.32 13.15 -5.23
C GLU A 20 -7.17 12.37 -4.22
N ALA A 21 -7.69 13.04 -3.20
CA ALA A 21 -8.53 12.39 -2.19
C ALA A 21 -9.85 11.91 -2.81
N ASP A 22 -10.44 12.70 -3.71
CA ASP A 22 -11.68 12.38 -4.39
C ASP A 22 -11.54 11.23 -5.39
N ASP A 23 -10.46 11.20 -6.16
CA ASP A 23 -10.12 10.08 -7.02
C ASP A 23 -9.92 8.79 -6.19
N ALA A 24 -9.15 8.87 -5.10
CA ALA A 24 -8.93 7.74 -4.21
C ALA A 24 -10.23 7.20 -3.59
N ARG A 25 -11.12 8.08 -3.10
CA ARG A 25 -12.44 7.68 -2.56
C ARG A 25 -13.28 6.98 -3.62
N ARG A 26 -13.37 7.55 -4.83
CA ARG A 26 -14.12 6.92 -5.93
C ARG A 26 -13.55 5.57 -6.29
N TYR A 27 -12.23 5.46 -6.39
CA TYR A 27 -11.56 4.20 -6.69
C TYR A 27 -11.90 3.14 -5.63
N LEU A 28 -11.64 3.42 -4.36
CA LEU A 28 -11.85 2.47 -3.25
C LEU A 28 -13.31 2.03 -3.11
N VAL A 29 -14.27 2.94 -3.33
CA VAL A 29 -15.71 2.60 -3.27
C VAL A 29 -16.17 1.84 -4.51
N SER A 30 -15.68 2.19 -5.70
CA SER A 30 -16.12 1.58 -6.97
C SER A 30 -15.64 0.15 -7.15
N VAL A 31 -14.47 -0.21 -6.63
CA VAL A 31 -13.92 -1.57 -6.71
C VAL A 31 -14.44 -2.50 -5.61
N ALA A 32 -15.09 -1.95 -4.58
CA ALA A 32 -15.60 -2.73 -3.45
C ALA A 32 -16.51 -3.92 -3.82
N PRO A 33 -17.42 -3.81 -4.81
CA PRO A 33 -18.24 -4.95 -5.24
C PRO A 33 -17.43 -6.05 -5.92
N LEU A 34 -16.36 -5.69 -6.65
CA LEU A 34 -15.51 -6.64 -7.39
C LEU A 34 -14.85 -7.65 -6.44
N ALA A 35 -14.55 -7.21 -5.21
CA ALA A 35 -13.94 -8.05 -4.18
C ALA A 35 -14.89 -9.13 -3.61
N ASN A 36 -16.13 -9.23 -4.09
CA ASN A 36 -17.17 -10.14 -3.59
C ASN A 36 -17.98 -10.82 -4.72
N GLU A 37 -17.41 -10.93 -5.92
CA GLU A 37 -18.14 -11.47 -7.08
C GLU A 37 -18.32 -12.98 -7.05
N THR A 38 -17.46 -13.71 -6.32
CA THR A 38 -17.54 -15.17 -6.22
C THR A 38 -17.94 -15.62 -4.81
N SER A 39 -18.52 -16.81 -4.72
CA SER A 39 -18.81 -17.42 -3.41
C SER A 39 -17.54 -17.65 -2.57
N ALA A 40 -16.40 -17.90 -3.23
CA ALA A 40 -15.12 -18.05 -2.52
C ALA A 40 -14.68 -16.72 -1.89
N ASP A 41 -14.84 -15.60 -2.61
CA ASP A 41 -14.51 -14.26 -2.10
C ASP A 41 -15.42 -13.87 -0.93
N ILE A 42 -16.73 -14.11 -1.07
CA ILE A 42 -17.71 -13.85 -0.01
C ILE A 42 -17.38 -14.67 1.25
N VAL A 43 -17.04 -15.96 1.10
CA VAL A 43 -16.65 -16.82 2.23
C VAL A 43 -15.34 -16.34 2.86
N GLY A 44 -14.36 -15.94 2.04
CA GLY A 44 -13.10 -15.37 2.51
C GLY A 44 -13.32 -14.12 3.36
N GLN A 45 -14.14 -13.19 2.87
CA GLN A 45 -14.46 -11.96 3.57
C GLN A 45 -15.26 -12.22 4.86
N ALA A 46 -16.27 -13.09 4.82
CA ALA A 46 -17.05 -13.46 6.01
C ALA A 46 -16.18 -14.13 7.09
N THR A 47 -15.23 -14.98 6.67
CA THR A 47 -14.28 -15.63 7.58
C THR A 47 -13.34 -14.61 8.23
N ALA A 48 -12.82 -13.65 7.45
CA ALA A 48 -11.97 -12.58 7.98
C ALA A 48 -12.69 -11.69 9.00
N LEU A 49 -13.96 -11.33 8.72
CA LEU A 49 -14.80 -10.56 9.65
C LEU A 49 -15.03 -11.34 10.95
N ALA A 50 -15.46 -12.60 10.85
CA ALA A 50 -15.71 -13.44 12.01
C ALA A 50 -14.45 -13.66 12.86
N ALA A 51 -13.29 -13.92 12.21
CA ALA A 51 -12.01 -14.06 12.88
C ALA A 51 -11.57 -12.77 13.61
N SER A 52 -11.99 -11.60 13.11
CA SER A 52 -11.72 -10.29 13.71
C SER A 52 -12.78 -9.87 14.74
N GLY A 53 -13.80 -10.70 14.98
CA GLY A 53 -14.93 -10.37 15.86
C GLY A 53 -15.84 -9.24 15.32
N LEU A 54 -15.79 -8.99 14.01
CA LEU A 54 -16.56 -7.95 13.33
C LEU A 54 -17.85 -8.52 12.77
N ASP A 55 -18.93 -7.74 12.90
CA ASP A 55 -20.23 -8.11 12.34
C ASP A 55 -20.31 -7.75 10.83
N PRO A 56 -21.19 -8.41 10.05
CA PRO A 56 -21.28 -8.17 8.60
C PRO A 56 -21.57 -6.71 8.20
N SER A 57 -22.27 -5.94 9.05
CA SER A 57 -22.55 -4.53 8.76
C SER A 57 -21.33 -3.62 8.92
N TYR A 58 -20.20 -4.14 9.44
CA TYR A 58 -18.91 -3.45 9.43
C TYR A 58 -18.53 -2.96 8.04
N LEU A 59 -18.71 -3.78 7.00
CA LEU A 59 -18.31 -3.42 5.63
C LEU A 59 -19.08 -2.19 5.13
N ALA A 60 -20.40 -2.16 5.34
CA ALA A 60 -21.22 -1.03 4.94
C ALA A 60 -20.80 0.26 5.67
N ARG A 61 -20.52 0.17 6.99
CA ARG A 61 -20.00 1.32 7.76
C ARG A 61 -18.62 1.74 7.28
N HIS A 62 -17.74 0.80 6.98
CA HIS A 62 -16.38 1.06 6.53
C HIS A 62 -16.37 1.85 5.23
N PHE A 63 -17.16 1.43 4.22
CA PHE A 63 -17.26 2.18 2.96
C PHE A 63 -17.95 3.53 3.12
N ALA A 64 -18.93 3.65 4.01
CA ALA A 64 -19.54 4.95 4.33
C ALA A 64 -18.50 5.91 4.94
N HIS A 65 -17.69 5.46 5.89
CA HIS A 65 -16.62 6.28 6.46
C HIS A 65 -15.55 6.64 5.42
N LEU A 66 -15.16 5.70 4.55
CA LEU A 66 -14.20 5.99 3.48
C LEU A 66 -14.70 7.09 2.53
N ALA A 67 -16.00 7.14 2.25
CA ALA A 67 -16.59 8.17 1.39
C ALA A 67 -16.55 9.59 2.00
N GLU A 68 -16.32 9.71 3.31
CA GLU A 68 -16.30 10.98 4.05
C GLU A 68 -14.87 11.50 4.34
N ILE A 69 -13.83 10.69 4.07
CA ILE A 69 -12.42 11.04 4.33
C ILE A 69 -12.04 12.32 3.60
N THR A 70 -11.52 13.30 4.33
CA THR A 70 -10.99 14.55 3.76
C THR A 70 -9.52 14.42 3.36
N PRO A 71 -8.97 15.33 2.53
CA PRO A 71 -7.53 15.34 2.25
C PRO A 71 -6.67 15.55 3.51
N ALA A 72 -7.21 16.27 4.51
CA ALA A 72 -6.55 16.46 5.80
C ALA A 72 -6.45 15.15 6.57
N ASP A 73 -7.54 14.37 6.66
CA ASP A 73 -7.55 13.06 7.31
C ASP A 73 -6.57 12.09 6.63
N ALA A 74 -6.58 12.06 5.29
CA ALA A 74 -5.67 11.22 4.51
C ALA A 74 -4.21 11.62 4.72
N THR A 75 -3.92 12.93 4.73
CA THR A 75 -2.56 13.45 4.94
C THR A 75 -2.06 13.13 6.35
N GLU A 76 -2.91 13.30 7.36
CA GLU A 76 -2.59 12.97 8.75
C GLU A 76 -2.30 11.47 8.91
N ALA A 77 -3.18 10.63 8.37
CA ALA A 77 -3.03 9.17 8.42
C ALA A 77 -1.74 8.72 7.73
N PHE A 78 -1.45 9.24 6.53
CA PHE A 78 -0.23 8.91 5.80
C PHE A 78 1.01 9.29 6.61
N ARG A 79 1.09 10.53 7.10
CA ARG A 79 2.25 11.00 7.89
C ARG A 79 2.43 10.24 9.20
N ARG A 80 1.34 9.77 9.81
CA ARG A 80 1.38 8.96 11.03
C ARG A 80 1.90 7.54 10.78
N HIS A 81 1.52 6.93 9.66
CA HIS A 81 1.72 5.49 9.43
C HIS A 81 2.79 5.16 8.39
N VAL A 82 3.23 6.14 7.60
CA VAL A 82 4.26 5.99 6.56
C VAL A 82 5.47 6.87 6.94
N PRO A 83 6.34 6.41 7.85
CA PRO A 83 7.56 7.12 8.20
C PRO A 83 8.55 7.06 7.03
N ALA A 84 8.79 8.20 6.37
CA ALA A 84 9.67 8.27 5.20
C ALA A 84 11.12 7.80 5.49
N ASP A 85 11.56 7.89 6.75
CA ASP A 85 12.88 7.50 7.23
C ASP A 85 13.01 6.02 7.61
N ALA A 86 11.89 5.28 7.68
CA ALA A 86 11.86 3.87 8.05
C ALA A 86 11.24 2.97 6.96
N LEU A 87 11.32 3.40 5.69
CA LEU A 87 10.84 2.63 4.54
C LEU A 87 11.82 1.53 4.14
N THR A 88 11.27 0.36 3.78
CA THR A 88 12.01 -0.70 3.09
C THR A 88 11.49 -0.81 1.66
N ILE A 89 12.39 -0.66 0.67
CA ILE A 89 12.06 -0.79 -0.75
C ILE A 89 12.73 -2.04 -1.29
N ALA A 90 11.93 -3.03 -1.68
CA ALA A 90 12.40 -4.21 -2.39
C ALA A 90 12.39 -3.95 -3.90
N VAL A 91 13.54 -4.16 -4.56
CA VAL A 91 13.67 -4.04 -6.02
C VAL A 91 14.19 -5.36 -6.57
N THR A 92 13.49 -5.92 -7.56
CA THR A 92 13.86 -7.18 -8.19
C THR A 92 14.45 -6.93 -9.58
N GLY A 93 15.59 -7.54 -9.87
CA GLY A 93 16.24 -7.48 -11.18
C GLY A 93 17.69 -7.94 -11.12
N ARG A 94 18.47 -7.60 -12.15
CA ARG A 94 19.89 -7.93 -12.21
C ARG A 94 20.69 -7.08 -11.22
N ALA A 95 21.19 -7.71 -10.17
CA ALA A 95 21.88 -7.03 -9.07
C ALA A 95 23.12 -6.26 -9.56
N GLU A 96 23.82 -6.82 -10.55
CA GLU A 96 24.99 -6.21 -11.19
C GLU A 96 24.68 -4.87 -11.90
N GLU A 97 23.42 -4.63 -12.28
CA GLU A 97 22.97 -3.36 -12.85
C GLU A 97 22.34 -2.44 -11.80
N LEU A 98 21.55 -3.02 -10.89
CA LEU A 98 20.78 -2.26 -9.90
C LEU A 98 21.66 -1.68 -8.79
N VAL A 99 22.62 -2.44 -8.27
CA VAL A 99 23.46 -1.99 -7.15
C VAL A 99 24.25 -0.73 -7.50
N PRO A 100 24.98 -0.65 -8.64
CA PRO A 100 25.65 0.58 -9.04
C PRO A 100 24.70 1.76 -9.24
N ALA A 101 23.51 1.53 -9.82
CA ALA A 101 22.53 2.59 -10.06
C ALA A 101 21.94 3.15 -8.76
N LEU A 102 21.67 2.31 -7.77
CA LEU A 102 21.17 2.70 -6.45
C LEU A 102 22.25 3.41 -5.62
N ASN A 103 23.49 2.90 -5.65
CA ASN A 103 24.64 3.58 -5.06
C ASN A 103 24.85 4.97 -5.68
N GLY A 104 24.67 5.10 -6.99
CA GLY A 104 24.80 6.37 -7.72
C GLY A 104 23.81 7.46 -7.29
N ILE A 105 22.70 7.09 -6.62
CA ILE A 105 21.74 8.04 -6.03
C ILE A 105 21.86 8.13 -4.50
N GLY A 106 22.95 7.59 -3.92
CA GLY A 106 23.26 7.69 -2.50
C GLY A 106 22.58 6.64 -1.61
N LEU A 107 21.97 5.61 -2.18
CA LEU A 107 21.37 4.50 -1.42
C LEU A 107 22.39 3.37 -1.24
N THR A 108 22.30 2.64 -0.13
CA THR A 108 23.12 1.46 0.16
C THR A 108 22.26 0.20 0.16
N PRO A 109 22.02 -0.44 -0.99
CA PRO A 109 21.13 -1.58 -1.08
C PRO A 109 21.77 -2.84 -0.49
N GLU A 110 20.95 -3.66 0.18
CA GLU A 110 21.28 -5.04 0.53
C GLU A 110 20.86 -5.97 -0.62
N VAL A 111 21.75 -6.85 -1.06
CA VAL A 111 21.43 -7.87 -2.07
C VAL A 111 20.94 -9.12 -1.35
N VAL A 112 19.66 -9.45 -1.56
CA VAL A 112 19.06 -10.70 -1.07
C VAL A 112 18.99 -11.68 -2.22
N ASP A 113 19.81 -12.74 -2.19
CA ASP A 113 19.69 -13.86 -3.11
C ASP A 113 18.56 -14.79 -2.65
N LEU A 114 17.57 -14.98 -3.51
CA LEU A 114 16.44 -15.89 -3.25
C LEU A 114 16.83 -17.37 -3.51
N GLY A 115 18.02 -17.63 -4.06
CA GLY A 115 18.56 -18.94 -4.42
C GLY A 115 18.79 -19.92 -3.27
N ASP A 116 18.80 -19.46 -2.01
CA ASP A 116 19.02 -20.33 -0.83
C ASP A 116 17.74 -20.68 -0.06
N ARG A 117 16.60 -20.03 -0.31
CA ARG A 117 15.34 -20.31 0.41
C ARG A 117 14.46 -21.40 -0.22
N ALA A 118 14.78 -21.82 -1.44
CA ALA A 118 14.05 -22.90 -2.12
C ALA A 118 14.47 -24.31 -1.68
N ALA A 119 15.50 -24.47 -0.83
CA ALA A 119 16.02 -25.77 -0.40
C ALA A 119 15.43 -26.29 0.93
N THR A 120 14.53 -25.55 1.59
CA THR A 120 13.98 -25.90 2.91
C THR A 120 12.44 -25.81 3.01
N ALA A 121 11.72 -26.00 1.90
CA ALA A 121 10.26 -26.19 1.93
C ALA A 121 9.88 -27.59 1.42
#